data_AF-A0A7D7V9U2-F1
#
_entry.id   AF-A0A7D7V9U2-F1
#
_cell.length_a   1.000
_cell.length_b   1.000
_cell.length_c   1.000
_cell.angle_alpha   90.00
_cell.angle_beta   90.00
_cell.angle_gamma   90.00
#
_symmetry.space_group_name_H-M   'P 1'
#
loop_
_entity.id
_entity.type
_entity.pdbx_description
1 polymer ?
#
loop_
_entity_poly.entity_id
_entity_poly.type
_entity_poly.pdbx_seq_one_letter_code
_entity_poly.pdbx_strand_id
1 'polypeptide(L)'
;MVKSTIELSISKKPTSEELLQLQNYFNEMPVTEILTGLKFAKSRWSAKDAGTLKVGRKSIIKKEVHSVTVEQAQWRLKNWKMMIANYRRRGYSYPTISRIKKILVEKSETKSK
;
A
#
# COMPACT_ATOMS: atom_id res chain seq x y z
N MET A 1 -36.34 -8.88 6.54
CA MET A 1 -34.89 -8.91 6.27
C MET A 1 -34.51 -10.33 5.88
N VAL A 2 -33.98 -10.54 4.68
CA VAL A 2 -33.52 -11.87 4.24
C VAL A 2 -32.22 -12.17 4.97
N LYS A 3 -32.24 -13.17 5.86
CA LYS A 3 -31.02 -13.66 6.52
C LYS A 3 -30.25 -14.50 5.51
N SER A 4 -29.07 -14.04 5.12
CA SER A 4 -28.13 -14.81 4.32
C SER A 4 -27.11 -15.44 5.26
N THR A 5 -26.90 -16.75 5.15
CA THR A 5 -25.97 -17.50 5.99
C THR A 5 -24.76 -17.91 5.16
N ILE A 6 -23.56 -17.77 5.73
CA ILE A 6 -22.30 -18.20 5.12
C ILE A 6 -21.63 -19.17 6.09
N GLU A 7 -21.26 -20.35 5.60
CA GLU A 7 -20.47 -21.32 6.35
C GLU A 7 -18.99 -21.19 5.98
N LEU A 8 -18.12 -21.15 6.99
CA LEU A 8 -16.68 -20.98 6.83
C LEU A 8 -15.94 -22.21 7.35
N SER A 9 -15.16 -22.87 6.50
CA SER A 9 -14.24 -23.92 6.90
C SER A 9 -12.93 -23.29 7.40
N ILE A 10 -12.83 -23.06 8.71
CA ILE A 10 -11.65 -22.49 9.36
C ILE A 10 -10.80 -23.56 10.04
N SER A 11 -9.48 -23.40 9.96
CA SER A 11 -8.49 -24.38 10.45
C SER A 11 -8.43 -24.52 11.96
N LYS A 12 -8.92 -23.52 12.70
CA LYS A 12 -8.99 -23.52 14.17
C LYS A 12 -10.37 -23.04 14.61
N LYS A 13 -10.91 -23.67 15.65
CA LYS A 13 -12.15 -23.22 16.28
C LYS A 13 -11.92 -21.84 16.92
N PRO A 14 -12.70 -20.81 16.54
CA PRO A 14 -12.55 -19.48 17.08
C PRO A 14 -13.07 -19.44 18.51
N THR A 15 -12.53 -18.53 19.31
CA THR A 15 -13.02 -18.29 20.67
C THR A 15 -14.33 -17.51 20.65
N SER A 16 -15.09 -17.56 21.75
CA SER A 16 -16.33 -16.78 21.88
C SER A 16 -16.10 -15.28 21.71
N GLU A 17 -14.95 -14.77 22.14
CA GLU A 17 -14.55 -13.36 21.99
C GLU A 17 -14.27 -12.99 20.53
N GLU A 18 -13.56 -13.84 19.77
CA GLU A 18 -13.30 -13.63 18.34
C GLU A 18 -14.61 -13.62 17.52
N LEU A 19 -15.57 -14.49 17.87
CA LEU A 19 -16.89 -14.51 17.24
C LEU A 19 -17.69 -13.24 17.52
N LEU A 20 -17.66 -12.76 18.77
CA LEU A 20 -18.31 -11.49 19.15
C LEU A 20 -17.70 -10.31 18.39
N GLN A 21 -16.38 -10.27 18.27
CA GLN A 21 -15.68 -9.23 17.50
C GLN A 21 -16.05 -9.27 16.02
N LEU A 22 -16.09 -10.46 15.40
CA LEU A 22 -16.52 -10.60 14.02
C LEU A 22 -17.94 -10.07 13.82
N GLN A 23 -18.88 -10.43 14.69
CA GLN A 23 -20.24 -9.89 14.63
C GLN A 23 -20.25 -8.37 14.75
N ASN A 24 -19.50 -7.81 15.69
CA ASN A 24 -19.42 -6.36 15.89
C ASN A 24 -18.81 -5.63 14.69
N TYR A 25 -17.79 -6.20 14.04
CA TYR A 25 -17.17 -5.60 12.84
C TYR A 25 -18.07 -5.63 11.63
N PHE A 26 -18.93 -6.64 11.51
CA PHE A 26 -19.91 -6.73 10.42
C PHE A 26 -21.22 -6.01 10.72
N ASN A 27 -21.49 -5.68 11.98
CA ASN A 27 -22.68 -4.94 12.35
C ASN A 27 -22.63 -3.53 11.74
N GLU A 28 -23.75 -3.09 11.16
CA GLU A 28 -23.94 -1.75 10.55
C GLU A 28 -23.05 -1.43 9.34
N MET A 29 -22.11 -2.29 8.95
CA MET A 29 -21.21 -2.06 7.82
C MET A 29 -21.80 -2.55 6.49
N PRO A 30 -21.77 -1.74 5.41
CA PRO A 30 -22.22 -2.17 4.09
C PRO A 30 -21.40 -3.35 3.55
N VAL A 31 -22.08 -4.27 2.85
CA VAL A 31 -21.45 -5.47 2.26
C VAL A 31 -20.30 -5.11 1.30
N THR A 32 -20.39 -3.99 0.60
CA THR A 32 -19.33 -3.51 -0.32
C THR A 32 -18.03 -3.15 0.42
N GLU A 33 -18.13 -2.52 1.58
CA GLU A 33 -16.97 -2.17 2.41
C GLU A 33 -16.37 -3.43 3.04
N ILE A 34 -17.22 -4.35 3.50
CA ILE A 34 -16.83 -5.68 3.99
C ILE A 34 -15.98 -6.41 2.94
N LEU A 35 -16.49 -6.52 1.72
CA LEU A 35 -15.80 -7.22 0.62
C LEU A 35 -14.46 -6.54 0.27
N THR A 36 -14.42 -5.21 0.29
CA THR A 36 -13.20 -4.44 0.00
C THR A 36 -12.13 -4.67 1.06
N GLY A 37 -12.51 -4.64 2.35
CA GLY A 37 -11.62 -4.93 3.47
C GLY A 37 -11.11 -6.38 3.44
N LEU A 38 -12.00 -7.35 3.24
CA LEU A 38 -11.64 -8.77 3.15
C LEU A 38 -10.72 -9.05 1.95
N LYS A 39 -10.95 -8.42 0.79
CA LYS A 39 -10.07 -8.53 -0.38
C LYS A 39 -8.64 -8.09 -0.04
N PHE A 40 -8.49 -6.97 0.66
CA PHE A 40 -7.19 -6.48 1.09
C PHE A 40 -6.53 -7.42 2.10
N ALA A 41 -7.27 -7.85 3.13
CA ALA A 41 -6.79 -8.76 4.15
C ALA A 41 -6.32 -10.09 3.55
N LYS A 42 -7.12 -10.70 2.65
CA LYS A 42 -6.77 -11.92 1.92
C LYS A 42 -5.52 -11.74 1.06
N SER A 43 -5.46 -10.67 0.27
CA SER A 43 -4.29 -10.39 -0.58
C SER A 43 -3.01 -10.25 0.24
N ARG A 44 -3.09 -9.59 1.40
CA ARG A 44 -1.96 -9.44 2.32
C ARG A 44 -1.57 -10.78 2.96
N TRP A 45 -2.54 -11.57 3.42
CA TRP A 45 -2.29 -12.89 3.98
C TRP A 45 -1.63 -13.82 2.96
N SER A 46 -2.16 -13.92 1.75
CA SER A 46 -1.58 -14.74 0.68
C SER A 46 -0.15 -14.30 0.32
N ALA A 47 0.13 -12.99 0.28
CA ALA A 47 1.49 -12.51 0.04
C ALA A 47 2.45 -12.86 1.19
N LYS A 48 1.97 -12.84 2.44
CA LYS A 48 2.75 -13.25 3.62
C LYS A 48 3.04 -14.74 3.58
N ASP A 49 2.02 -15.55 3.33
CA ASP A 49 2.09 -17.00 3.27
C ASP A 49 3.02 -17.46 2.14
N ALA A 50 2.92 -16.86 0.96
CA ALA A 50 3.82 -17.11 -0.17
C ALA A 50 5.26 -16.55 0.02
N GLY A 51 5.57 -15.92 1.16
CA GLY A 51 6.89 -15.32 1.44
C GLY A 51 7.26 -14.10 0.58
N THR A 52 6.31 -13.58 -0.21
CA THR A 52 6.53 -12.43 -1.11
C THR A 52 6.36 -11.09 -0.39
N LEU A 53 5.63 -11.07 0.73
CA LEU A 53 5.47 -9.89 1.57
C LEU A 53 6.70 -9.66 2.46
N LYS A 54 7.62 -8.83 1.99
CA LYS A 54 8.79 -8.39 2.78
C LYS A 54 8.40 -7.27 3.75
N VAL A 55 7.96 -7.64 4.96
CA VAL A 55 7.71 -6.69 6.06
C VAL A 55 8.98 -5.88 6.36
N GLY A 56 8.85 -4.57 6.60
CA GLY A 56 9.99 -3.66 6.80
C GLY A 56 10.68 -3.14 5.53
N ARG A 57 10.45 -3.74 4.35
CA ARG A 57 11.01 -3.23 3.08
C ARG A 57 10.22 -2.03 2.57
N LYS A 58 10.88 -0.86 2.44
CA LYS A 58 10.29 0.33 1.78
C LYS A 58 9.92 0.00 0.33
N SER A 59 8.75 0.48 -0.12
CA SER A 59 8.35 0.41 -1.53
C SER A 59 9.40 1.09 -2.41
N ILE A 60 9.48 0.69 -3.68
CA ILE A 60 10.44 1.27 -4.64
C ILE A 60 10.34 2.80 -4.65
N ILE A 61 9.12 3.32 -4.62
CA ILE A 61 8.85 4.77 -4.55
C ILE A 61 9.43 5.36 -3.25
N LYS A 62 9.12 4.78 -2.07
CA LYS A 62 9.64 5.26 -0.79
C LYS A 62 11.17 5.19 -0.71
N LYS A 63 11.81 4.18 -1.33
CA LYS A 63 13.28 4.10 -1.40
C LYS A 63 13.89 5.29 -2.13
N GLU A 64 13.24 5.77 -3.19
CA GLU A 64 13.77 6.85 -4.02
C GLU A 64 13.59 8.25 -3.42
N VAL A 65 12.59 8.44 -2.57
CA VAL A 65 12.16 9.78 -2.10
C VAL A 65 12.32 10.02 -0.60
N HIS A 66 12.39 8.97 0.22
CA HIS A 66 12.31 9.12 1.69
C HIS A 66 13.40 10.00 2.29
N SER A 67 14.66 9.81 1.87
CA SER A 67 15.83 10.54 2.39
C SER A 67 16.26 11.71 1.50
N VAL A 68 15.42 12.12 0.55
CA VAL A 68 15.74 13.22 -0.37
C VAL A 68 15.45 14.55 0.30
N THR A 69 16.46 15.43 0.35
CA THR A 69 16.35 16.82 0.83
C THR A 69 15.65 17.71 -0.19
N VAL A 70 15.29 18.93 0.21
CA VAL A 70 14.61 19.90 -0.66
C VAL A 70 15.50 20.24 -1.87
N GLU A 71 16.77 20.53 -1.64
CA GLU A 71 17.75 20.89 -2.67
C GLU A 71 17.99 19.71 -3.63
N GLN A 72 18.07 18.50 -3.09
CA GLN A 72 18.19 17.28 -3.90
C GLN A 72 16.94 17.03 -4.74
N ALA A 73 15.74 17.31 -4.20
CA ALA A 73 14.50 17.20 -4.95
C ALA A 73 14.47 18.21 -6.11
N GLN A 74 14.80 19.47 -5.84
CA GLN A 74 14.89 20.53 -6.85
C GLN A 74 15.92 20.19 -7.94
N TRP A 75 17.10 19.71 -7.58
CA TRP A 75 18.12 19.31 -8.55
C TRP A 75 17.65 18.14 -9.43
N ARG A 76 17.00 17.13 -8.85
CA ARG A 76 16.46 15.98 -9.62
C ARG A 76 15.35 16.41 -10.59
N LEU A 77 14.50 17.35 -10.18
CA LEU A 77 13.45 17.91 -11.04
C LEU A 77 14.04 18.76 -12.18
N LYS A 78 15.08 19.55 -11.91
CA LYS A 78 15.82 20.29 -12.94
C LYS A 78 16.47 19.35 -13.96
N ASN A 79 16.97 18.21 -13.50
CA ASN A 79 17.66 17.21 -14.33
C ASN A 79 16.77 16.00 -14.69
N TRP A 80 15.46 16.23 -14.87
CA TRP A 80 14.48 15.14 -14.93
C TRP A 80 14.67 14.15 -16.08
N LYS A 81 15.10 14.60 -17.26
CA LYS A 81 15.36 13.71 -18.42
C LYS A 81 16.41 12.64 -18.08
N MET A 82 17.50 13.04 -17.41
CA MET A 82 18.53 12.13 -16.94
C MET A 82 17.98 11.16 -15.88
N MET A 83 17.15 11.68 -14.96
CA MET A 83 16.50 10.84 -13.94
C MET A 83 15.60 9.77 -14.57
N ILE A 84 14.79 10.11 -15.58
CA ILE A 84 13.98 9.14 -16.33
C ILE A 84 14.87 8.04 -16.89
N ALA A 85 15.96 8.37 -17.58
CA ALA A 85 16.87 7.37 -18.15
C ALA A 85 17.45 6.43 -17.08
N ASN A 86 17.87 6.97 -15.94
CA ASN A 86 18.37 6.18 -14.81
C ASN A 86 17.30 5.26 -14.21
N TYR A 87 16.07 5.75 -14.05
CA TYR A 87 14.95 4.94 -13.56
C TYR A 87 14.56 3.84 -14.55
N ARG A 88 14.56 4.14 -15.85
CA ARG A 88 14.30 3.14 -16.89
C ARG A 88 15.38 2.06 -16.92
N ARG A 89 16.65 2.42 -16.76
CA ARG A 89 17.76 1.46 -16.63
C ARG A 89 17.61 0.56 -15.40
N ARG A 90 17.03 1.07 -14.30
CA ARG A 90 16.69 0.29 -13.09
C ARG A 90 15.39 -0.54 -13.22
N GLY A 91 14.76 -0.55 -14.39
CA GLY A 91 13.54 -1.33 -14.66
C GLY A 91 12.24 -0.68 -14.16
N TYR A 92 12.23 0.61 -13.81
CA TYR A 92 11.02 1.24 -13.31
C TYR A 92 10.02 1.49 -14.45
N SER A 93 8.74 1.19 -14.19
CA SER A 93 7.65 1.52 -15.10
C SER A 93 7.41 3.04 -15.13
N TYR A 94 6.94 3.58 -16.25
CA TYR A 94 6.59 5.00 -16.34
C TYR A 94 5.56 5.44 -15.27
N PRO A 95 4.54 4.63 -14.90
CA PRO A 95 3.68 4.94 -13.76
C PRO A 95 4.44 5.10 -12.44
N THR A 96 5.47 4.30 -12.19
CA THR A 96 6.32 4.40 -11.00
C THR A 96 7.14 5.69 -11.00
N ILE A 97 7.75 6.01 -12.15
CA ILE A 97 8.53 7.24 -12.37
C ILE A 97 7.65 8.48 -12.17
N SER A 98 6.42 8.45 -12.66
CA SER A 98 5.44 9.53 -12.47
C SER A 98 5.11 9.76 -10.99
N ARG A 99 4.87 8.68 -10.23
CA ARG A 99 4.62 8.77 -8.78
C ARG A 99 5.83 9.33 -8.01
N ILE A 100 7.05 8.95 -8.40
CA ILE A 100 8.28 9.52 -7.84
C ILE A 100 8.33 11.03 -8.12
N LYS A 101 8.05 11.46 -9.36
CA LYS A 101 8.03 12.88 -9.73
C LYS A 101 7.08 13.69 -8.84
N LYS A 102 5.86 13.19 -8.66
CA LYS A 102 4.83 13.85 -7.84
C LYS A 102 5.33 14.14 -6.42
N ILE A 103 5.92 13.15 -5.77
CA ILE A 103 6.44 13.30 -4.40
C ILE A 103 7.66 14.25 -4.35
N LEU A 104 8.50 14.25 -5.39
CA LEU A 104 9.62 15.20 -5.47
C LEU A 104 9.14 16.65 -5.61
N VAL A 105 8.07 16.89 -6.37
CA VAL A 105 7.45 18.22 -6.51
C VAL A 105 6.96 18.69 -5.14
N GLU A 106 6.14 17.88 -4.47
CA GLU A 106 5.63 18.18 -3.12
C GLU A 106 6.77 18.50 -2.12
N LYS A 107 7.85 17.73 -2.15
CA LYS A 107 9.05 17.97 -1.30
C LYS A 107 9.81 19.24 -1.68
N SER A 108 9.89 19.58 -2.96
CA SER A 108 10.64 20.74 -3.44
C SER A 108 9.97 22.07 -3.10
N GLU A 109 8.66 22.04 -2.89
CA GLU A 109 7.81 23.19 -2.54
C GLU A 109 7.69 23.40 -1.02
N THR A 110 8.01 22.38 -0.23
CA THR A 110 8.04 22.50 1.22
C THR A 110 9.22 23.39 1.60
N LYS A 111 8.99 24.68 1.83
CA LYS A 111 10.02 25.62 2.32
C LYS A 111 10.66 25.02 3.58
N SER A 112 11.99 24.90 3.58
CA SER A 112 12.76 24.65 4.80
C SER A 112 12.29 25.68 5.84
N LYS A 113 11.75 25.19 6.96
CA LYS A 113 11.48 26.03 8.14
C LYS A 113 12.79 26.58 8.68
#